data_AF-A0A7S4KMJ5-F1
#
_entry.id   AF-A0A7S4KMJ5-F1
#
_cell.length_a   1.000
_cell.length_b   1.000
_cell.length_c   1.000
_cell.angle_alpha   90.00
_cell.angle_beta   90.00
_cell.angle_gamma   90.00
#
_symmetry.space_group_name_H-M   'P 1'
#
loop_
_entity.id
_entity.type
_entity.pdbx_description
1 polymer ?
#
loop_
_entity_poly.entity_id
_entity_poly.type
_entity_poly.pdbx_seq_one_letter_code
_entity_poly.pdbx_strand_id
1 'polypeptide(L)'
;KKTIALYGQWQTDIYHPPPVTEGRIPKNEHGNWELWTEHHLPAGSVHINSPGIVQLVRQLGIDHAKALVGFETRAGTSYPVFDGVIVCKEHEELLISAAEQQQANENKVKEERR
;
A
#
# COMPACT_ATOMS: atom_id res chain seq x y z
N LYS A 1 8.99 26.88 -25.19
CA LYS A 1 9.82 26.07 -24.27
C LYS A 1 9.10 26.05 -22.93
N LYS A 2 8.78 24.87 -22.38
CA LYS A 2 8.16 24.75 -21.05
C LYS A 2 9.28 24.87 -20.02
N THR A 3 9.31 25.95 -19.26
CA THR A 3 10.25 26.15 -18.15
C THR A 3 9.71 25.44 -16.91
N ILE A 4 10.58 24.74 -16.19
CA ILE A 4 10.27 24.06 -14.93
C ILE A 4 10.88 24.90 -13.80
N ALA A 5 10.09 25.22 -12.79
CA ALA A 5 10.59 25.89 -11.60
C ALA A 5 11.43 24.93 -10.77
N LEU A 6 12.58 25.40 -10.28
CA LEU A 6 13.46 24.67 -9.38
C LEU A 6 13.37 25.32 -8.00
N TYR A 7 13.41 24.50 -6.95
CA TYR A 7 13.30 24.94 -5.56
C TYR A 7 14.48 24.42 -4.76
N GLY A 8 14.97 25.23 -3.82
CA GLY A 8 15.95 24.77 -2.84
C GLY A 8 15.27 24.10 -1.64
N GLN A 9 16.03 23.35 -0.84
CA GLN A 9 15.52 22.68 0.36
C GLN A 9 14.90 23.65 1.39
N TRP A 10 15.41 24.88 1.49
CA TRP A 10 14.83 25.96 2.31
C TRP A 10 13.42 26.42 1.91
N GLN A 11 12.92 25.99 0.74
CA GLN A 11 11.57 26.28 0.25
C GLN A 11 10.64 25.07 0.39
N THR A 12 11.10 23.98 1.02
CA THR A 12 10.34 22.74 1.19
C THR A 12 10.07 22.49 2.66
N ASP A 13 8.88 22.00 2.96
CA ASP A 13 8.47 21.54 4.29
C ASP A 13 8.31 20.01 4.30
N ILE A 14 8.39 19.42 5.49
CA ILE A 14 8.10 17.99 5.68
C ILE A 14 6.62 17.75 5.38
N TYR A 15 6.34 16.77 4.54
CA TYR A 15 4.98 16.37 4.24
C TYR A 15 4.35 15.66 5.44
N HIS A 16 3.17 16.12 5.85
CA HIS A 16 2.36 15.48 6.88
C HIS A 16 1.10 14.88 6.24
N PRO A 17 0.97 13.54 6.19
CA PRO A 17 -0.17 12.91 5.56
C PRO A 17 -1.47 13.14 6.35
N PRO A 18 -2.62 13.28 5.68
CA PRO A 18 -3.92 13.31 6.34
C PRO A 18 -4.14 12.02 7.14
N PRO A 19 -4.73 12.12 8.34
CA PRO A 19 -5.03 10.94 9.16
C PRO A 19 -6.16 10.12 8.55
N VAL A 20 -6.23 8.84 8.94
CA VAL A 20 -7.40 7.99 8.68
C VAL A 20 -8.63 8.62 9.35
N THR A 21 -9.72 8.80 8.60
CA THR A 21 -10.96 9.43 9.08
C THR A 21 -12.10 8.43 8.93
N GLU A 22 -12.87 8.19 10.00
CA GLU A 22 -14.00 7.25 10.01
C GLU A 22 -13.64 5.82 9.53
N GLY A 23 -12.43 5.36 9.85
CA GLY A 23 -11.94 4.05 9.41
C GLY A 23 -11.69 3.95 7.90
N ARG A 24 -11.62 5.07 7.18
CA ARG A 24 -11.29 5.13 5.76
C ARG A 24 -9.93 5.74 5.51
N ILE A 25 -9.21 5.10 4.61
CA ILE A 25 -7.84 5.48 4.27
C ILE A 25 -7.90 6.53 3.16
N PRO A 26 -7.12 7.61 3.27
CA PRO A 26 -7.02 8.58 2.19
C PRO A 26 -6.46 7.90 0.94
N LYS A 27 -7.03 8.22 -0.22
CA LYS A 27 -6.65 7.64 -1.52
C LYS A 27 -6.50 8.75 -2.55
N ASN A 28 -5.57 8.57 -3.49
CA ASN A 28 -5.46 9.41 -4.67
C ASN A 28 -6.61 9.14 -5.66
N GLU A 29 -6.66 9.89 -6.76
CA GLU A 29 -7.69 9.74 -7.82
C GLU A 29 -7.72 8.33 -8.44
N HIS A 30 -6.62 7.58 -8.32
CA HIS A 30 -6.49 6.22 -8.81
C HIS A 30 -6.83 5.14 -7.76
N GLY A 31 -7.26 5.53 -6.56
CA GLY A 31 -7.64 4.61 -5.49
C GLY A 31 -6.46 3.98 -4.74
N ASN A 32 -5.25 4.53 -4.90
CA ASN A 32 -4.03 4.05 -4.25
C ASN A 32 -3.48 5.12 -3.29
N TRP A 33 -2.52 4.76 -2.46
CA TRP A 33 -1.82 5.70 -1.59
C TRP A 33 -0.33 5.72 -1.95
N GLU A 34 0.25 6.91 -2.05
CA GLU A 34 1.65 7.09 -2.39
C GLU A 34 2.52 6.96 -1.14
N LEU A 35 3.28 5.88 -1.06
CA LEU A 35 4.13 5.56 0.07
C LEU A 35 5.60 5.63 -0.36
N TRP A 36 6.12 6.85 -0.44
CA TRP A 36 7.53 7.10 -0.82
C TRP A 36 8.52 6.76 0.31
N THR A 37 8.10 7.01 1.55
CA THR A 37 8.85 6.71 2.77
C THR A 37 7.87 6.37 3.90
N GLU A 38 8.37 5.83 5.01
CA GLU A 38 7.56 5.53 6.19
C GLU A 38 6.78 6.75 6.73
N HIS A 39 7.31 7.96 6.55
CA HIS A 39 6.65 9.21 6.94
C HIS A 39 5.40 9.55 6.12
N HIS A 40 5.23 8.94 4.94
CA HIS A 40 4.04 9.12 4.12
C HIS A 40 2.86 8.26 4.60
N LEU A 41 3.05 7.42 5.63
CA LEU A 41 1.99 6.59 6.18
C LEU A 41 0.96 7.45 6.94
N PRO A 42 -0.34 7.43 6.57
CA PRO A 42 -1.40 8.12 7.30
C PRO A 42 -1.43 7.70 8.76
N ALA A 43 -1.58 8.66 9.67
CA ALA A 43 -1.75 8.35 11.08
C ALA A 43 -3.01 7.46 11.28
N GLY A 44 -2.84 6.37 12.03
CA GLY A 44 -3.90 5.37 12.26
C GLY A 44 -3.97 4.26 11.20
N SER A 45 -3.07 4.27 10.21
CA SER A 45 -2.92 3.18 9.23
C SER A 45 -1.62 2.40 9.43
N VAL A 46 -1.58 1.21 8.85
CA VAL A 46 -0.41 0.32 8.81
C VAL A 46 -0.19 -0.17 7.38
N HIS A 47 1.08 -0.35 7.02
CA HIS A 47 1.47 -0.96 5.75
C HIS A 47 1.72 -2.46 5.97
N ILE A 48 1.00 -3.29 5.23
CA ILE A 48 1.16 -4.75 5.26
C ILE A 48 1.63 -5.21 3.89
N ASN A 49 2.82 -5.78 3.86
CA ASN A 49 3.37 -6.45 2.69
C ASN A 49 3.33 -7.96 2.90
N SER A 50 2.35 -8.62 2.30
CA SER A 50 2.25 -10.07 2.30
C SER A 50 1.72 -10.57 0.96
N PRO A 51 2.18 -11.74 0.48
CA PRO A 51 1.70 -12.30 -0.77
C PRO A 51 0.18 -12.55 -0.70
N GLY A 52 -0.55 -12.13 -1.73
CA GLY A 52 -2.00 -12.29 -1.78
C GLY A 52 -2.80 -11.33 -0.88
N ILE A 53 -2.15 -10.46 -0.10
CA ILE A 53 -2.84 -9.57 0.86
C ILE A 53 -3.93 -8.74 0.19
N VAL A 54 -3.67 -8.21 -1.00
CA VAL A 54 -4.62 -7.39 -1.78
C VAL A 54 -5.93 -8.15 -2.05
N GLN A 55 -5.86 -9.45 -2.33
CA GLN A 55 -7.05 -10.28 -2.54
C GLN A 55 -7.77 -10.53 -1.22
N LEU A 56 -7.01 -10.77 -0.14
CA LEU A 56 -7.54 -11.03 1.18
C LEU A 56 -8.34 -9.83 1.73
N VAL A 57 -7.81 -8.61 1.65
CA VAL A 57 -8.54 -7.40 2.12
C VAL A 57 -9.84 -7.18 1.34
N ARG A 58 -9.82 -7.50 0.04
CA ARG A 58 -11.00 -7.42 -0.83
C ARG A 58 -12.05 -8.48 -0.47
N GLN A 59 -11.64 -9.70 -0.14
CA GLN A 59 -12.54 -10.77 0.29
C GLN A 59 -13.18 -10.46 1.65
N LEU A 60 -12.43 -9.85 2.56
CA LEU A 60 -12.90 -9.46 3.88
C LEU A 60 -13.74 -8.17 3.86
N GLY A 61 -13.78 -7.45 2.73
CA GLY A 61 -14.54 -6.20 2.60
C GLY A 61 -13.97 -5.04 3.41
N ILE A 62 -12.68 -5.09 3.75
CA ILE A 62 -12.01 -4.07 4.57
C ILE A 62 -11.54 -2.92 3.67
N ASP A 63 -11.69 -1.68 4.14
CA ASP A 63 -11.17 -0.51 3.42
C ASP A 63 -9.64 -0.56 3.37
N HIS A 64 -9.11 -0.44 2.15
CA HIS A 64 -7.68 -0.52 1.89
C HIS A 64 -7.28 0.42 0.75
N ALA A 65 -6.03 0.85 0.77
CA ALA A 65 -5.36 1.49 -0.35
C ALA A 65 -4.18 0.62 -0.77
N LYS A 66 -3.90 0.50 -2.07
CA LYS A 66 -2.62 -0.12 -2.51
C LYS A 66 -1.50 0.86 -2.24
N ALA A 67 -0.38 0.39 -1.69
CA ALA A 67 0.77 1.26 -1.49
C ALA A 67 1.55 1.36 -2.81
N LEU A 68 1.53 2.54 -3.42
CA LEU A 68 2.36 2.88 -4.57
C LEU A 68 3.73 3.30 -4.02
N VAL A 69 4.74 2.47 -4.24
CA VAL A 69 6.10 2.68 -3.70
C VAL A 69 7.08 3.19 -4.74
N GLY A 70 6.71 3.16 -6.02
CA GLY A 70 7.63 3.51 -7.08
C GLY A 70 7.01 3.47 -8.46
N PHE A 71 7.85 3.79 -9.44
CA PHE A 71 7.56 3.61 -10.85
C PHE A 71 8.74 2.89 -11.51
N GLU A 72 8.43 1.88 -12.31
CA GLU A 72 9.42 1.12 -13.07
C GLU A 72 9.29 1.46 -14.56
N THR A 73 10.41 1.78 -15.20
CA THR A 73 10.42 2.03 -16.65
C THR A 73 10.68 0.72 -17.39
N ARG A 74 9.72 0.28 -18.21
CA ARG A 74 9.85 -0.88 -19.09
C ARG A 74 9.58 -0.46 -20.53
N ALA A 75 10.51 -0.77 -21.44
CA ALA A 75 10.42 -0.43 -22.87
C ALA A 75 10.05 1.04 -23.15
N GLY A 76 10.59 1.97 -22.35
CA GLY A 76 10.34 3.41 -22.48
C GLY A 76 9.02 3.90 -21.89
N THR A 77 8.21 3.02 -21.28
CA THR A 77 6.95 3.38 -20.60
C THR A 77 7.11 3.21 -19.09
N SER A 78 6.57 4.15 -18.31
CA SER A 78 6.60 4.13 -16.85
C SER A 78 5.37 3.42 -16.29
N TYR A 79 5.58 2.44 -15.40
CA TYR A 79 4.52 1.65 -14.78
C TYR A 79 4.56 1.79 -13.25
N PRO A 80 3.40 1.96 -12.58
CA PRO A 80 3.34 2.04 -11.13
C PRO A 80 3.73 0.69 -10.50
N VAL A 81 4.58 0.74 -9.49
CA VAL A 81 4.98 -0.41 -8.67
C VAL A 81 4.22 -0.34 -7.35
N PHE A 82 3.40 -1.36 -7.10
CA PHE A 82 2.65 -1.50 -5.87
C PHE A 82 3.31 -2.53 -4.97
N ASP A 83 3.39 -2.22 -3.68
CA ASP A 83 3.95 -3.11 -2.67
C ASP A 83 2.99 -3.23 -1.49
N GLY A 84 2.28 -4.34 -1.38
CA GLY A 84 1.32 -4.55 -0.30
C GLY A 84 0.12 -3.59 -0.30
N VAL A 85 -0.44 -3.40 0.89
CA VAL A 85 -1.64 -2.59 1.14
C VAL A 85 -1.47 -1.74 2.39
N ILE A 86 -2.13 -0.60 2.41
CA ILE A 86 -2.31 0.21 3.60
C ILE A 86 -3.72 -0.03 4.10
N VAL A 87 -3.84 -0.33 5.39
CA VAL A 87 -5.08 -0.67 6.09
C VAL A 87 -5.18 0.10 7.39
N CYS A 88 -6.39 0.25 7.95
CA CYS A 88 -6.55 0.79 9.31
C CYS A 88 -5.87 -0.14 10.32
N LYS A 89 -5.23 0.44 11.35
CA LYS A 89 -4.50 -0.31 12.38
C LYS A 89 -5.37 -1.36 13.09
N GLU A 90 -6.66 -1.08 13.23
CA GLU A 90 -7.63 -1.98 13.86
C GLU A 90 -7.78 -3.34 13.13
N HIS A 91 -7.47 -3.39 11.83
CA HIS A 91 -7.58 -4.59 11.01
C HIS A 91 -6.26 -5.34 10.85
N GLU A 92 -5.18 -4.84 11.43
CA GLU A 92 -3.83 -5.39 11.30
C GLU A 92 -3.77 -6.86 11.75
N GLU A 93 -4.17 -7.13 12.99
CA GLU A 93 -4.10 -8.48 13.58
C GLU A 93 -4.95 -9.49 12.81
N LEU A 94 -6.15 -9.07 12.39
CA LEU A 94 -7.06 -9.91 11.62
C LEU A 94 -6.45 -10.28 10.26
N LEU A 95 -5.83 -9.32 9.58
CA LEU A 95 -5.21 -9.53 8.27
C LEU A 95 -3.95 -10.38 8.35
N ILE A 96 -3.12 -10.19 9.38
CA ILE A 96 -1.93 -11.03 9.61
C ILE A 96 -2.36 -12.48 9.84
N SER A 97 -3.31 -12.71 10.75
CA SER A 97 -3.80 -14.07 11.04
C SER A 97 -4.42 -14.73 9.81
N ALA A 98 -5.23 -14.00 9.05
CA ALA A 98 -5.85 -14.53 7.85
C ALA A 98 -4.81 -14.80 6.73
N ALA A 99 -3.77 -13.97 6.60
CA ALA A 99 -2.68 -14.19 5.66
C ALA A 99 -1.86 -15.44 6.00
N GLU A 100 -1.55 -15.65 7.27
CA GLU A 100 -0.85 -16.85 7.74
C GLU A 100 -1.64 -18.14 7.45
N GLN A 101 -2.96 -18.11 7.70
CA GLN A 101 -3.84 -19.24 7.39
C GLN A 101 -3.89 -19.53 5.89
N GLN A 102 -3.98 -18.50 5.06
CA GLN A 102 -3.98 -18.66 3.61
C GLN A 102 -2.66 -19.27 3.13
N GLN A 103 -1.53 -18.76 3.62
CA GLN A 103 -0.20 -19.28 3.29
C GLN A 103 -0.05 -20.76 3.67
N ALA A 104 -0.52 -21.13 4.86
CA ALA A 104 -0.47 -22.51 5.35
C ALA A 104 -1.33 -23.44 4.47
N ASN A 105 -2.50 -23.00 4.04
CA ASN A 105 -3.38 -23.77 3.15
C ASN A 105 -2.76 -23.93 1.75
N GLU A 106 -2.19 -22.86 1.19
CA GLU A 106 -1.52 -22.91 -0.11
C GLU A 106 -0.31 -23.86 -0.11
N ASN A 107 0.45 -23.88 0.99
CA ASN A 107 1.60 -24.78 1.14
C ASN A 107 1.16 -26.25 1.19
N LYS A 108 0.09 -26.58 1.94
CA LYS A 108 -0.47 -27.94 1.98
C LYS A 108 -0.93 -28.42 0.61
N VAL A 109 -1.67 -27.58 -0.12
CA VAL A 109 -2.14 -27.92 -1.49
C VAL A 109 -0.96 -28.11 -2.46
N LYS A 110 0.13 -27.37 -2.29
CA LYS A 110 1.35 -27.55 -3.10
C LYS A 110 2.09 -28.84 -2.76
N GLU A 111 2.12 -29.24 -1.48
CA GLU A 111 2.68 -30.53 -1.06
C GLU A 111 1.85 -31.71 -1.56
N GLU A 112 0.52 -31.63 -1.49
CA GLU A 112 -0.38 -32.69 -1.98
C GLU A 112 -0.36 -32.86 -3.51
N ARG A 113 0.03 -31.82 -4.24
CA ARG A 113 0.19 -31.84 -5.70
C ARG A 113 1.57 -32.31 -6.16
N ARG A 114 2.48 -32.60 -5.23
CA ARG A 114 3.86 -33.01 -5.49
C ARG A 114 4.03 -34.52 -5.33
#